data_AF-A0A1P8WNT6-F1
#
_entry.id   AF-A0A1P8WNT6-F1
#
_cell.length_a   1.000
_cell.length_b   1.000
_cell.length_c   1.000
_cell.angle_alpha   90.00
_cell.angle_beta   90.00
_cell.angle_gamma   90.00
#
_symmetry.space_group_name_H-M   'P 1'
#
loop_
_entity.id
_entity.type
_entity.pdbx_description
1 polymer ?
#
loop_
_entity_poly.entity_id
_entity_poly.type
_entity_poly.pdbx_seq_one_letter_code
_entity_poly.pdbx_strand_id
1 'polypeptide(L)'
;MQHDDWAASIKNIMSSSDTTVDEWEALLKKTEVVARASVGDWHVQQTLALYADFHRDKQQFEAASKLDARIGDDADEQIRYWNAASANALAHAAIDCFNGNDKIQGVALAKRALKHLGHSGEPPFPVFEKLISELRAHLEGQAKKA
;
A
#
# COMPACT_ATOMS: atom_id res chain seq x y z
N MET A 1 1.18 15.06 -15.41
CA MET A 1 0.24 16.02 -14.80
C MET A 1 0.77 16.29 -13.41
N GLN A 2 1.04 17.54 -13.06
CA GLN A 2 1.49 17.86 -11.70
C GLN A 2 0.29 17.98 -10.75
N HIS A 3 0.54 18.02 -9.44
CA HIS A 3 -0.53 18.12 -8.44
C HIS A 3 -1.48 19.29 -8.72
N ASP A 4 -0.94 20.46 -9.07
CA ASP A 4 -1.72 21.67 -9.31
C ASP A 4 -2.60 21.55 -10.56
N ASP A 5 -2.10 20.92 -11.63
CA ASP A 5 -2.87 20.65 -12.85
C ASP A 5 -4.05 19.70 -12.57
N TRP A 6 -3.80 18.68 -11.74
CA TRP A 6 -4.82 17.72 -11.32
C TRP A 6 -5.88 18.41 -10.47
N ALA A 7 -5.47 19.20 -9.47
CA ALA A 7 -6.38 19.92 -8.58
C ALA A 7 -7.24 20.93 -9.36
N ALA A 8 -6.65 21.62 -10.34
CA ALA A 8 -7.38 22.52 -11.24
C ALA A 8 -8.41 21.75 -12.08
N SER A 9 -8.05 20.57 -12.60
CA SER A 9 -8.95 19.72 -13.38
C SER A 9 -10.14 19.24 -12.55
N ILE A 10 -9.90 18.76 -11.33
CA ILE A 10 -10.93 18.35 -10.36
C ILE A 10 -11.86 19.53 -10.06
N LYS A 11 -11.29 20.68 -9.71
CA LYS A 11 -12.07 21.87 -9.36
C LYS A 11 -12.97 22.32 -10.51
N ASN A 12 -12.45 22.29 -11.75
CA ASN A 12 -13.20 22.64 -12.94
C ASN A 12 -14.41 21.72 -13.12
N ILE A 13 -14.20 20.40 -13.05
CA ILE A 13 -15.26 19.40 -13.16
C ILE A 13 -16.31 19.57 -12.05
N MET A 14 -15.88 19.68 -10.79
CA MET A 14 -16.81 19.83 -9.65
C MET A 14 -17.60 21.14 -9.67
N SER A 15 -17.07 22.20 -10.29
CA SER A 15 -17.73 23.50 -10.37
C SER A 15 -18.76 23.61 -11.50
N SER A 16 -18.79 22.65 -12.42
CA SER A 16 -19.68 22.65 -13.58
C SER A 16 -20.95 21.86 -13.28
N SER A 17 -22.12 22.47 -13.49
CA SER A 17 -23.42 21.78 -13.38
C SER A 17 -23.66 20.78 -14.52
N ASP A 18 -22.94 20.94 -15.62
CA ASP A 18 -23.17 20.24 -16.88
C ASP A 18 -22.12 19.14 -17.14
N THR A 19 -21.36 18.77 -16.12
CA THR A 19 -20.36 17.71 -16.22
C THR A 19 -20.96 16.37 -16.66
N THR A 20 -20.23 15.72 -17.54
CA THR A 20 -20.58 14.45 -18.17
C THR A 20 -19.72 13.29 -17.65
N VAL A 21 -20.20 12.07 -17.90
CA VAL A 21 -19.47 10.80 -17.67
C VAL A 21 -18.13 10.81 -18.43
N ASP A 22 -18.13 11.22 -19.69
CA ASP A 22 -16.94 11.24 -20.56
C ASP A 22 -15.82 12.12 -20.00
N GLU A 23 -16.15 13.25 -19.36
CA GLU A 23 -15.18 14.14 -18.73
C GLU A 23 -14.52 13.49 -17.51
N TRP A 24 -15.28 12.75 -16.70
CA TRP A 24 -14.75 11.98 -15.58
C TRP A 24 -13.88 10.82 -16.06
N GLU A 25 -14.32 10.07 -17.07
CA GLU A 25 -13.52 8.98 -17.66
C GLU A 25 -12.21 9.49 -18.26
N ALA A 26 -12.24 10.64 -18.94
CA ALA A 26 -11.06 11.28 -19.49
C ALA A 26 -10.09 11.73 -18.39
N LEU A 27 -10.58 12.34 -17.31
CA LEU A 27 -9.75 12.73 -16.17
C LEU A 27 -9.15 11.51 -15.46
N LEU A 28 -9.94 10.45 -15.23
CA LEU A 28 -9.46 9.21 -14.63
C LEU A 28 -8.33 8.60 -15.45
N LYS A 29 -8.55 8.41 -16.75
CA LYS A 29 -7.54 7.86 -17.67
C LYS A 29 -6.26 8.69 -17.66
N LYS A 30 -6.37 10.03 -17.68
CA LYS A 30 -5.23 10.94 -17.60
C LYS A 30 -4.48 10.79 -16.27
N THR A 31 -5.21 10.64 -15.17
CA THR A 31 -4.64 10.46 -13.82
C THR A 31 -3.91 9.13 -13.69
N GLU A 32 -4.50 8.03 -14.19
CA GLU A 32 -3.87 6.70 -14.22
C GLU A 32 -2.57 6.65 -15.04
N VAL A 33 -2.55 7.28 -16.21
CA VAL A 33 -1.34 7.36 -17.07
C VAL A 33 -0.21 8.10 -16.34
N VAL A 34 -0.55 9.15 -15.60
CA VAL A 34 0.43 9.96 -14.89
C VAL A 34 0.88 9.30 -13.59
N ALA A 35 -0.01 8.56 -12.91
CA ALA A 35 0.32 7.80 -11.71
C ALA A 35 1.46 6.81 -11.98
N ARG A 36 1.36 6.09 -13.09
CA ARG A 36 2.42 5.19 -13.58
C ARG A 36 3.77 5.89 -13.83
N ALA A 37 3.78 7.22 -14.02
CA ALA A 37 4.96 7.97 -14.42
C ALA A 37 5.59 8.83 -13.30
N SER A 38 4.82 9.31 -12.31
CA SER A 38 5.32 10.35 -11.40
C SER A 38 4.42 10.70 -10.21
N VAL A 39 3.26 10.07 -10.07
CA VAL A 39 2.24 10.45 -9.10
C VAL A 39 1.83 9.21 -8.31
N GLY A 40 1.85 9.26 -6.98
CA GLY A 40 1.41 8.13 -6.17
C GLY A 40 -0.06 7.78 -6.45
N ASP A 41 -0.44 6.52 -6.22
CA ASP A 41 -1.78 5.98 -6.45
C ASP A 41 -2.92 6.77 -5.78
N TRP A 42 -2.58 7.64 -4.84
CA TRP A 42 -3.48 8.54 -4.13
C TRP A 42 -4.35 9.43 -5.05
N HIS A 43 -3.81 10.07 -6.09
CA HIS A 43 -4.62 10.92 -6.98
C HIS A 43 -5.63 10.12 -7.80
N VAL A 44 -5.29 8.87 -8.14
CA VAL A 44 -6.22 7.95 -8.82
C VAL A 44 -7.37 7.60 -7.89
N GLN A 45 -7.07 7.22 -6.64
CA GLN A 45 -8.10 6.91 -5.63
C GLN A 45 -9.03 8.11 -5.38
N GLN A 46 -8.49 9.33 -5.30
CA GLN A 46 -9.32 10.52 -5.13
C GLN A 46 -10.18 10.83 -6.35
N THR A 47 -9.66 10.62 -7.56
CA THR A 47 -10.43 10.81 -8.79
C THR A 47 -11.57 9.79 -8.89
N LEU A 48 -11.31 8.52 -8.53
CA LEU A 48 -12.33 7.48 -8.45
C LEU A 48 -13.40 7.81 -7.40
N ALA A 49 -13.02 8.29 -6.22
CA ALA A 49 -13.97 8.63 -5.16
C ALA A 49 -14.92 9.77 -5.58
N LEU A 50 -14.38 10.84 -6.17
CA LEU A 50 -15.19 11.95 -6.65
C LEU A 50 -16.08 11.55 -7.84
N TYR A 51 -15.60 10.62 -8.67
CA TYR A 51 -16.41 10.07 -9.74
C TYR A 51 -17.56 9.20 -9.20
N ALA A 52 -17.32 8.43 -8.12
CA ALA A 52 -18.36 7.70 -7.42
C ALA A 52 -19.41 8.64 -6.80
N ASP A 53 -18.97 9.76 -6.22
CA ASP A 53 -19.86 10.81 -5.70
C ASP A 53 -20.74 11.38 -6.81
N PHE A 54 -20.17 11.70 -7.97
CA PHE A 54 -20.93 12.16 -9.15
C PHE A 54 -22.02 11.16 -9.56
N HIS A 55 -21.71 9.87 -9.64
CA HIS A 55 -22.72 8.83 -9.93
C HIS A 55 -23.79 8.75 -8.85
N ARG A 56 -23.40 8.90 -7.58
CA ARG A 56 -24.33 8.86 -6.44
C ARG A 56 -25.33 10.01 -6.49
N ASP A 57 -24.88 11.21 -6.85
CA ASP A 57 -25.72 12.41 -7.02
C ASP A 57 -26.73 12.25 -8.16
N LYS A 58 -26.38 11.46 -9.19
CA LYS A 58 -27.27 11.09 -10.30
C LYS A 58 -28.13 9.84 -10.02
N GLN A 59 -28.12 9.32 -8.78
CA GLN A 59 -28.81 8.08 -8.36
C GLN A 59 -28.35 6.81 -9.12
N GLN A 60 -27.14 6.82 -9.67
CA GLN A 60 -26.52 5.71 -10.38
C GLN A 60 -25.70 4.83 -9.42
N PHE A 61 -26.37 4.24 -8.43
CA PHE A 61 -25.71 3.57 -7.30
C PHE A 61 -24.85 2.37 -7.69
N GLU A 62 -25.24 1.61 -8.72
CA GLU A 62 -24.44 0.47 -9.18
C GLU A 62 -23.07 0.92 -9.71
N ALA A 63 -23.03 2.00 -10.50
CA ALA A 63 -21.79 2.56 -11.02
C ALA A 63 -20.91 3.10 -9.87
N ALA A 64 -21.49 3.84 -8.93
CA ALA A 64 -20.78 4.33 -7.75
C ALA A 64 -20.17 3.18 -6.94
N SER A 65 -20.93 2.11 -6.66
CA SER A 65 -20.45 0.95 -5.90
C SER A 65 -19.28 0.22 -6.57
N LYS A 66 -19.26 0.15 -7.91
CA LYS A 66 -18.15 -0.46 -8.67
C LYS A 66 -16.86 0.35 -8.55
N LEU A 67 -16.97 1.68 -8.56
CA LEU A 67 -15.83 2.57 -8.33
C LEU A 67 -15.32 2.48 -6.89
N ASP A 68 -16.21 2.48 -5.90
CA ASP A 68 -15.86 2.34 -4.48
C ASP A 68 -15.20 0.97 -4.19
N ALA A 69 -15.73 -0.11 -4.78
CA ALA A 69 -15.14 -1.44 -4.67
C ALA A 69 -13.72 -1.48 -5.24
N ARG A 70 -13.49 -0.86 -6.41
CA ARG A 70 -12.17 -0.76 -7.02
C ARG A 70 -11.17 -0.02 -6.11
N ILE A 71 -11.59 1.08 -5.47
CA ILE A 71 -10.73 1.79 -4.51
C ILE A 71 -10.33 0.87 -3.35
N GLY A 72 -11.28 0.08 -2.84
CA GLY A 72 -11.03 -0.91 -1.79
C GLY A 72 -10.03 -1.99 -2.23
N ASP A 73 -10.22 -2.58 -3.40
CA ASP A 73 -9.34 -3.61 -3.95
C ASP A 73 -7.91 -3.08 -4.16
N ASP A 74 -7.77 -1.87 -4.72
CA ASP A 74 -6.49 -1.20 -4.94
C ASP A 74 -5.78 -0.90 -3.60
N ALA A 75 -6.53 -0.46 -2.58
CA ALA A 75 -5.98 -0.20 -1.24
C ALA A 75 -5.50 -1.48 -0.56
N ASP A 76 -6.26 -2.57 -0.67
CA ASP A 76 -5.90 -3.88 -0.13
C ASP A 76 -4.62 -4.43 -0.79
N GLU A 77 -4.46 -4.25 -2.11
CA GLU A 77 -3.23 -4.59 -2.82
C GLU A 77 -2.03 -3.78 -2.32
N GLN A 78 -2.18 -2.46 -2.18
CA GLN A 78 -1.12 -1.60 -1.66
C GLN A 78 -0.73 -1.97 -0.22
N ILE A 79 -1.70 -2.29 0.65
CA ILE A 79 -1.43 -2.74 2.02
C ILE A 79 -0.59 -4.02 2.01
N ARG A 80 -0.93 -5.00 1.17
CA ARG A 80 -0.16 -6.24 1.02
C ARG A 80 1.27 -5.95 0.55
N TYR A 81 1.42 -5.12 -0.48
CA TYR A 81 2.73 -4.71 -1.00
C TYR A 81 3.59 -4.02 0.07
N TRP A 82 3.05 -3.02 0.77
CA TRP A 82 3.77 -2.29 1.81
C TRP A 82 4.09 -3.16 3.02
N ASN A 83 3.21 -4.11 3.38
CA ASN A 83 3.51 -5.12 4.38
C ASN A 83 4.69 -6.00 3.95
N ALA A 84 4.74 -6.47 2.70
CA ALA A 84 5.86 -7.25 2.18
C ALA A 84 7.18 -6.45 2.23
N ALA A 85 7.15 -5.21 1.76
CA ALA A 85 8.32 -4.32 1.75
C ALA A 85 8.83 -4.03 3.17
N SER A 86 7.93 -3.71 4.10
CA SER A 86 8.23 -3.50 5.52
C SER A 86 8.81 -4.77 6.16
N ALA A 87 8.19 -5.92 5.91
CA ALA A 87 8.65 -7.20 6.43
C ALA A 87 10.08 -7.49 5.98
N ASN A 88 10.38 -7.30 4.69
CA ASN A 88 11.71 -7.52 4.12
C ASN A 88 12.76 -6.57 4.74
N ALA A 89 12.47 -5.27 4.81
CA ALA A 89 13.40 -4.30 5.40
C ALA A 89 13.69 -4.60 6.88
N LEU A 90 12.66 -4.95 7.66
CA LEU A 90 12.80 -5.33 9.07
C LEU A 90 13.58 -6.64 9.24
N ALA A 91 13.42 -7.60 8.34
CA ALA A 91 14.18 -8.86 8.36
C ALA A 91 15.67 -8.62 8.14
N HIS A 92 16.02 -7.77 7.17
CA HIS A 92 17.42 -7.36 6.95
C HIS A 92 18.00 -6.65 8.18
N ALA A 93 17.29 -5.66 8.71
CA ALA A 93 17.75 -4.93 9.90
C ALA A 93 17.93 -5.85 11.12
N ALA A 94 17.04 -6.83 11.30
CA ALA A 94 17.15 -7.81 12.37
C ALA A 94 18.39 -8.69 12.22
N ILE A 95 18.69 -9.15 11.00
CA ILE A 95 19.92 -9.92 10.70
C ILE A 95 21.17 -9.08 10.99
N ASP A 96 21.17 -7.81 10.61
CA ASP A 96 22.30 -6.91 10.87
C ASP A 96 22.50 -6.71 12.39
N CYS A 97 21.42 -6.58 13.17
CA CYS A 97 21.49 -6.57 14.63
C CYS A 97 22.07 -7.86 15.21
N PHE A 98 21.67 -9.03 14.70
CA PHE A 98 22.24 -10.32 15.14
C PHE A 98 23.74 -10.42 14.85
N ASN A 99 24.16 -10.03 13.64
CA ASN A 99 25.57 -9.98 13.25
C ASN A 99 26.37 -8.98 14.09
N GLY A 100 25.76 -7.85 14.46
CA GLY A 100 26.31 -6.82 15.34
C GLY A 100 26.24 -7.16 16.84
N ASN A 101 25.76 -8.36 17.19
CA ASN A 101 25.60 -8.84 18.58
C ASN A 101 24.56 -8.04 19.42
N ASP A 102 23.74 -7.19 18.80
CA ASP A 102 22.58 -6.56 19.43
C ASP A 102 21.35 -7.47 19.34
N LYS A 103 21.38 -8.54 20.15
CA LYS A 103 20.38 -9.61 20.06
C LYS A 103 18.99 -9.18 20.53
N ILE A 104 18.91 -8.22 21.46
CA ILE A 104 17.62 -7.74 21.97
C ILE A 104 16.88 -6.98 20.87
N GLN A 105 17.55 -6.04 20.20
CA GLN A 105 16.97 -5.31 19.08
C GLN A 105 16.69 -6.23 17.89
N GLY A 106 17.60 -7.18 17.61
CA GLY A 106 17.42 -8.18 16.57
C GLY A 106 16.11 -8.98 16.74
N VAL A 107 15.83 -9.49 17.93
CA VAL A 107 14.56 -10.19 18.22
C VAL A 107 13.35 -9.27 18.07
N ALA A 108 13.42 -8.03 18.54
CA ALA A 108 12.31 -7.09 18.44
C ALA A 108 11.94 -6.79 16.97
N LEU A 109 12.95 -6.54 16.13
CA LEU A 109 12.76 -6.32 14.70
C LEU A 109 12.28 -7.58 13.99
N ALA A 110 12.83 -8.75 14.32
CA ALA A 110 12.44 -10.02 13.72
C ALA A 110 10.96 -10.36 13.99
N LYS A 111 10.47 -10.11 15.22
CA LYS A 111 9.04 -10.28 15.56
C LYS A 111 8.14 -9.38 14.71
N ARG A 112 8.56 -8.12 14.49
CA ARG A 112 7.83 -7.19 13.63
C ARG A 112 7.84 -7.64 12.16
N ALA A 113 8.99 -8.08 11.66
CA ALA A 113 9.13 -8.61 10.31
C ALA A 113 8.15 -9.78 10.06
N LEU A 114 8.13 -10.76 10.97
CA LEU A 114 7.23 -11.92 10.89
C LEU A 114 5.75 -11.51 10.99
N LYS A 115 5.42 -10.52 11.82
CA LYS A 115 4.05 -9.98 11.89
C LYS A 115 3.62 -9.40 10.53
N HIS A 116 4.45 -8.55 9.90
CA HIS A 116 4.10 -7.96 8.61
C HIS A 116 4.04 -8.99 7.48
N LEU A 117 4.93 -9.99 7.47
CA LEU A 117 4.91 -11.08 6.50
C LEU A 117 3.56 -11.80 6.50
N GLY A 118 2.99 -12.09 7.68
CA GLY A 118 1.68 -12.74 7.81
C GLY A 118 0.50 -11.95 7.20
N HIS A 119 0.66 -10.65 6.95
CA HIS A 119 -0.36 -9.79 6.33
C HIS A 119 -0.04 -9.44 4.87
N SER A 120 1.09 -9.93 4.34
CA SER A 120 1.53 -9.60 2.98
C SER A 120 0.86 -10.44 1.90
N GLY A 121 0.46 -11.68 2.22
CA GLY A 121 -0.06 -12.63 1.22
C GLY A 121 1.00 -13.15 0.23
N GLU A 122 2.25 -12.67 0.32
CA GLU A 122 3.37 -13.04 -0.53
C GLU A 122 4.20 -14.19 0.10
N PRO A 123 4.82 -15.07 -0.72
CA PRO A 123 5.72 -16.08 -0.20
C PRO A 123 6.96 -15.42 0.46
N PRO A 124 7.50 -16.03 1.53
CA PRO A 124 8.66 -15.48 2.24
C PRO A 124 9.88 -15.39 1.32
N PHE A 125 10.48 -14.19 1.26
CA PHE A 125 11.79 -14.00 0.63
C PHE A 125 12.87 -14.84 1.32
N PRO A 126 13.97 -15.22 0.63
CA PRO A 126 15.05 -16.02 1.21
C PRO A 126 15.66 -15.46 2.51
N VAL A 127 15.58 -14.13 2.71
CA VAL A 127 16.02 -13.46 3.94
C VAL A 127 15.32 -14.00 5.20
N PHE A 128 14.07 -14.47 5.07
CA PHE A 128 13.31 -14.98 6.20
C PHE A 128 13.81 -16.34 6.69
N GLU A 129 14.38 -17.18 5.82
CA GLU A 129 15.02 -18.43 6.24
C GLU A 129 16.22 -18.13 7.15
N LYS A 130 17.06 -17.17 6.74
CA LYS A 130 18.19 -16.70 7.55
C LYS A 130 17.71 -16.08 8.87
N LEU A 131 16.69 -15.22 8.83
CA LEU A 131 16.10 -14.61 10.02
C LEU A 131 15.59 -15.64 11.03
N ILE A 132 14.88 -16.66 10.55
CA ILE A 132 14.33 -17.74 11.39
C ILE A 132 15.46 -18.54 12.03
N SER A 133 16.54 -18.82 11.29
CA SER A 133 17.73 -19.49 11.81
C SER A 133 18.36 -18.71 12.97
N GLU A 134 18.61 -17.41 12.79
CA GLU A 134 19.19 -16.55 13.84
C GLU A 134 18.30 -16.46 15.09
N LEU A 135 16.99 -16.34 14.88
CA LEU A 135 16.01 -16.35 15.97
C LEU A 135 16.06 -17.64 16.79
N ARG A 136 16.11 -18.80 16.13
CA ARG A 136 16.19 -20.11 16.81
C ARG A 136 17.48 -20.23 17.61
N ALA A 137 18.62 -19.88 17.01
CA ALA A 137 19.92 -19.91 17.69
C ALA A 137 19.93 -19.01 18.94
N HIS A 138 19.31 -17.83 18.87
CA HIS A 138 19.18 -16.95 20.04
C HIS A 138 18.33 -17.56 21.15
N LEU A 139 17.14 -18.09 20.82
CA LEU A 139 16.21 -18.66 21.79
C LEU A 139 16.79 -19.90 22.48
N GLU A 140 17.45 -20.79 21.74
CA GLU A 140 18.14 -21.95 22.30
C GLU A 140 19.30 -21.55 23.22
N GLY A 141 20.01 -20.47 22.87
CA GLY A 141 21.07 -19.90 23.71
C GLY A 141 20.57 -19.28 25.01
N GLN A 142 19.32 -18.79 25.04
CA GLN A 142 18.67 -18.32 26.27
C GLN A 142 18.18 -19.49 27.14
N ALA A 143 17.58 -20.52 26.54
CA ALA A 143 17.09 -21.70 27.26
C ALA A 143 18.19 -22.50 27.97
N LYS A 144 19.43 -22.48 27.45
CA LYS A 144 20.59 -23.11 28.10
C LYS A 144 21.20 -22.28 29.25
N LYS A 145 20.80 -21.01 29.40
CA LYS A 145 21.32 -20.08 30.41
C LYS A 145 20.33 -19.82 31.56
N ALA A 146 19.09 -20.27 31.42
CA ALA A 146 18.05 -20.25 32.45
C ALA A 146 18.08 -21.57 33.24
#